data_AF-C3XIR6-F1
#
_entry.id   AF-C3XIR6-F1
#
_cell.length_a   1.000
_cell.length_b   1.000
_cell.length_c   1.000
_cell.angle_alpha   90.00
_cell.angle_beta   90.00
_cell.angle_gamma   90.00
#
_symmetry.space_group_name_H-M   'P 1'
#
loop_
_entity.id
_entity.type
_entity.pdbx_description
1 polymer ?
#
loop_
_entity_poly.entity_id
_entity_poly.type
_entity_poly.pdbx_seq_one_letter_code
_entity_poly.pdbx_strand_id
1 'polypeptide(L)'
;MENKLLINKMKNAAELAWAAYGYYDLMTSDTNQLFVVLKDEKGEDKTDFSGNPVTQEITLTDIMDSSYAKHNVVGKDKWGKDFETVGTLKGYFSPTQAKRFFEKYDLLKHCPNTHSGFSATLFKDTKADSKDSEYTLAIRGTEFKLEQIKDLINDYYIGTNNNDMNRVIEQYFDMLFFYEETLKPLMQEKGITKINVIGHSLGGYLTQLFALSYPSIINEVYTYNTSLESRSVA
;
A
#
# COMPACT_ATOMS: atom_id res chain seq x y z
N MET A 1 8.17 16.09 27.11
CA MET A 1 8.35 16.50 25.69
C MET A 1 8.51 15.26 24.82
N GLU A 2 9.32 14.30 25.27
CA GLU A 2 9.54 12.97 24.66
C GLU A 2 8.27 12.15 24.37
N ASN A 3 7.32 12.06 25.31
CA ASN A 3 6.06 11.31 25.08
C ASN A 3 5.25 11.83 23.90
N LYS A 4 5.22 13.15 23.67
CA LYS A 4 4.51 13.75 22.53
C LYS A 4 5.17 13.36 21.20
N LEU A 5 6.50 13.31 21.17
CA LEU A 5 7.26 12.89 20.00
C LEU A 5 6.99 11.42 19.67
N LEU A 6 7.02 10.54 20.68
CA LEU A 6 6.73 9.12 20.51
C LEU A 6 5.30 8.87 20.01
N ILE A 7 4.31 9.56 20.59
CA ILE A 7 2.90 9.47 20.16
C ILE A 7 2.77 9.91 18.70
N ASN A 8 3.39 11.01 18.30
CA ASN A 8 3.35 11.47 16.92
C ASN A 8 4.02 10.48 15.96
N LYS A 9 5.11 9.84 16.38
CA LYS A 9 5.79 8.81 15.60
C LYS A 9 4.91 7.60 15.36
N MET A 10 4.30 7.06 16.42
CA MET A 10 3.35 5.93 16.32
C MET A 10 2.13 6.29 15.48
N LYS A 11 1.60 7.51 15.63
CA LYS A 11 0.48 7.99 14.81
C LYS A 11 0.83 8.05 13.32
N ASN A 12 1.97 8.66 12.97
CA ASN A 12 2.42 8.78 11.59
C ASN A 12 2.69 7.40 10.97
N ALA A 13 3.31 6.50 11.74
CA ALA A 13 3.49 5.13 11.34
C ALA A 13 2.13 4.44 11.09
N ALA A 14 1.19 4.47 12.03
CA ALA A 14 -0.14 3.87 11.81
C ALA A 14 -0.86 4.42 10.56
N GLU A 15 -0.73 5.72 10.28
CA GLU A 15 -1.29 6.34 9.08
C GLU A 15 -0.61 5.84 7.79
N LEU A 16 0.71 5.66 7.78
CA LEU A 16 1.45 5.04 6.66
C LEU A 16 1.06 3.57 6.45
N ALA A 17 0.85 2.81 7.53
CA ALA A 17 0.36 1.44 7.45
C ALA A 17 -1.04 1.37 6.80
N TRP A 18 -1.90 2.34 7.10
CA TRP A 18 -3.22 2.46 6.48
C TRP A 18 -3.13 2.93 5.02
N ALA A 19 -2.22 3.86 4.71
CA ALA A 19 -1.96 4.31 3.35
C ALA A 19 -1.42 3.22 2.42
N ALA A 20 -0.86 2.13 2.97
CA ALA A 20 -0.44 0.95 2.19
C ALA A 20 -1.61 0.28 1.44
N TYR A 21 -2.86 0.53 1.83
CA TYR A 21 -4.05 -0.04 1.20
C TYR A 21 -4.52 0.70 -0.07
N GLY A 22 -3.93 1.85 -0.39
CA GLY A 22 -4.27 2.61 -1.60
C GLY A 22 -3.93 1.86 -2.89
N TYR A 23 -4.85 1.90 -3.85
CA TYR A 23 -4.67 1.37 -5.21
C TYR A 23 -4.08 2.45 -6.11
N TYR A 24 -2.79 2.76 -5.91
CA TYR A 24 -2.15 3.91 -6.54
C TYR A 24 -1.84 3.72 -8.02
N ASP A 25 -1.96 2.49 -8.52
CA ASP A 25 -1.97 2.16 -9.94
C ASP A 25 -3.16 2.76 -10.71
N LEU A 26 -4.19 3.23 -9.99
CA LEU A 26 -5.35 3.93 -10.57
C LEU A 26 -5.12 5.45 -10.74
N MET A 27 -3.94 5.97 -10.40
CA MET A 27 -3.60 7.38 -10.61
C MET A 27 -3.38 7.66 -12.09
N THR A 28 -3.85 8.82 -12.56
CA THR A 28 -3.49 9.30 -13.91
C THR A 28 -1.98 9.50 -14.04
N SER A 29 -1.43 9.06 -15.17
CA SER A 29 -0.06 9.34 -15.59
C SER A 29 -0.01 9.73 -17.06
N ASP A 30 1.14 10.24 -17.51
CA ASP A 30 1.35 10.65 -18.91
C ASP A 30 1.07 9.54 -19.93
N THR A 31 1.23 8.27 -19.51
CA THR A 31 1.03 7.10 -20.37
C THR A 31 -0.31 6.41 -20.14
N ASN A 32 -1.03 6.73 -19.07
CA ASN A 32 -2.31 6.12 -18.72
C ASN A 32 -3.23 7.15 -18.04
N GLN A 33 -4.10 7.79 -18.82
CA GLN A 33 -5.09 8.74 -18.31
C GLN A 33 -6.31 8.01 -17.78
N LEU A 34 -6.54 8.12 -16.47
CA LEU A 34 -7.61 7.46 -15.74
C LEU A 34 -8.51 8.47 -15.04
N PHE A 35 -9.81 8.25 -15.16
CA PHE A 35 -10.81 9.19 -14.68
C PHE A 35 -11.75 8.53 -13.69
N VAL A 36 -12.14 9.25 -12.65
CA VAL A 36 -13.20 8.79 -11.74
C VAL A 36 -14.54 9.26 -12.27
N VAL A 37 -15.52 8.36 -12.31
CA VAL A 37 -16.89 8.66 -12.71
C VAL A 37 -17.60 9.32 -11.53
N LEU A 38 -18.11 10.53 -11.73
CA LEU A 38 -18.84 11.27 -10.71
C LEU A 38 -20.23 10.69 -10.50
N LYS A 39 -20.69 10.70 -9.24
CA LYS A 39 -22.04 10.27 -8.90
C LYS A 39 -23.01 11.44 -8.78
N ASP A 40 -24.29 11.20 -9.07
CA ASP A 40 -25.38 12.14 -8.85
C ASP A 40 -25.84 12.17 -7.37
N GLU A 41 -26.85 12.99 -7.07
CA GLU A 41 -27.40 13.12 -5.71
C GLU A 41 -28.03 11.82 -5.16
N LYS A 42 -28.34 10.85 -6.04
CA LYS A 42 -28.87 9.54 -5.68
C LYS A 42 -27.77 8.49 -5.53
N GLY A 43 -26.52 8.82 -5.85
CA GLY A 43 -25.37 7.90 -5.81
C GLY A 43 -25.19 7.06 -7.08
N GLU A 44 -25.92 7.39 -8.15
CA GLU A 44 -25.80 6.73 -9.45
C GLU A 44 -24.73 7.41 -10.29
N ASP A 45 -24.12 6.67 -11.22
CA ASP A 45 -23.09 7.22 -12.09
C ASP A 45 -23.70 8.29 -13.02
N LYS A 46 -23.13 9.49 -12.96
CA LYS A 46 -23.64 10.65 -13.68
C LYS A 46 -23.28 10.55 -15.16
N THR A 47 -24.26 10.79 -16.02
CA THR A 47 -24.06 10.86 -17.48
C THR A 47 -24.36 12.25 -18.03
N ASP A 48 -23.70 12.61 -19.13
CA ASP A 48 -23.99 13.80 -19.90
C ASP A 48 -25.20 13.60 -20.84
N PHE A 49 -25.59 14.64 -21.57
CA PHE A 49 -26.71 14.57 -22.51
C PHE A 49 -26.48 13.61 -23.70
N SER A 50 -25.22 13.22 -23.95
CA SER A 50 -24.83 12.26 -24.98
C SER A 50 -24.75 10.83 -24.45
N GLY A 51 -24.98 10.61 -23.15
CA GLY A 51 -24.92 9.31 -22.49
C GLY A 51 -23.52 8.91 -22.04
N ASN A 52 -22.51 9.78 -22.14
CA ASN A 52 -21.16 9.50 -21.65
C ASN A 52 -21.06 9.76 -20.15
N PRO A 53 -20.20 9.03 -19.41
CA PRO A 53 -19.96 9.31 -18.00
C PRO A 53 -19.38 10.71 -17.80
N VAL A 54 -19.84 11.43 -16.79
CA VAL A 54 -19.22 12.67 -16.33
C VAL A 54 -18.07 12.30 -15.41
N THR A 55 -16.86 12.71 -15.79
CA THR A 55 -15.64 12.26 -15.11
C THR A 55 -14.72 13.42 -14.71
N GLN A 56 -13.74 13.12 -13.86
CA GLN A 56 -12.60 13.98 -13.56
C GLN A 56 -11.32 13.16 -13.51
N GLU A 57 -10.16 13.78 -13.74
CA GLU A 57 -8.86 13.13 -13.60
C GLU A 57 -8.62 12.68 -12.15
N ILE A 58 -8.02 11.50 -11.98
CA ILE A 58 -7.74 10.92 -10.67
C ILE A 58 -6.39 11.35 -10.15
N THR A 59 -6.38 11.87 -8.92
CA THR A 59 -5.17 12.14 -8.15
C THR A 59 -4.94 11.08 -7.05
N LEU A 60 -3.75 11.07 -6.45
CA LEU A 60 -3.46 10.26 -5.26
C LEU A 60 -4.42 10.55 -4.09
N THR A 61 -4.83 11.81 -3.96
CA THR A 61 -5.74 12.23 -2.90
C THR A 61 -7.11 11.57 -3.09
N ASP A 62 -7.64 11.56 -4.32
CA ASP A 62 -8.95 10.98 -4.63
C ASP A 62 -8.97 9.46 -4.37
N ILE A 63 -7.87 8.76 -4.65
CA ILE A 63 -7.73 7.31 -4.40
C ILE A 63 -7.97 6.95 -2.94
N MET A 64 -7.46 7.80 -2.03
CA MET A 64 -7.56 7.58 -0.60
C MET A 64 -8.79 8.21 0.02
N ASP A 65 -9.44 9.17 -0.62
CA ASP A 65 -10.58 9.89 -0.08
C ASP A 65 -11.86 9.03 -0.07
N SER A 66 -12.45 8.88 1.12
CA SER A 66 -13.68 8.13 1.35
C SER A 66 -14.91 8.71 0.68
N SER A 67 -14.91 9.98 0.26
CA SER A 67 -16.00 10.52 -0.56
C SER A 67 -16.09 9.84 -1.92
N TYR A 68 -14.97 9.33 -2.45
CA TYR A 68 -14.93 8.59 -3.71
C TYR A 68 -15.08 7.07 -3.53
N ALA A 69 -15.35 6.59 -2.32
CA ALA A 69 -15.61 5.18 -2.10
C ALA A 69 -16.73 4.68 -3.06
N LYS A 70 -16.48 3.54 -3.70
CA LYS A 70 -17.38 2.92 -4.69
C LYS A 70 -17.57 3.70 -5.99
N HIS A 71 -16.77 4.74 -6.25
CA HIS A 71 -16.75 5.37 -7.56
C HIS A 71 -15.95 4.52 -8.54
N ASN A 72 -16.46 4.38 -9.76
CA ASN A 72 -15.80 3.66 -10.83
C ASN A 72 -14.65 4.49 -11.39
N VAL A 73 -13.56 3.81 -11.72
CA VAL A 73 -12.43 4.37 -12.45
C VAL A 73 -12.50 3.84 -13.87
N VAL A 74 -12.42 4.76 -14.83
CA VAL A 74 -12.48 4.45 -16.25
C VAL A 74 -11.23 4.95 -16.97
N GLY A 75 -10.75 4.15 -17.92
CA GLY A 75 -9.78 4.56 -18.93
C GLY A 75 -10.46 4.69 -20.29
N LYS A 76 -9.79 5.31 -21.26
CA LYS A 76 -10.23 5.24 -22.66
C LYS A 76 -9.74 3.96 -23.31
N ASP A 77 -10.53 3.41 -24.23
CA ASP A 77 -10.11 2.28 -25.06
C ASP A 77 -8.86 2.61 -25.90
N LYS A 78 -8.30 1.60 -26.56
CA LYS A 78 -7.10 1.74 -27.41
C LYS A 78 -7.27 2.72 -28.59
N TRP A 79 -8.50 3.17 -28.87
CA TRP A 79 -8.85 4.09 -29.94
C TRP A 79 -9.26 5.48 -29.41
N GLY A 80 -9.26 5.68 -28.09
CA GLY A 80 -9.63 6.92 -27.43
C GLY A 80 -11.12 7.25 -27.47
N LYS A 81 -11.99 6.28 -27.83
CA LYS A 81 -13.39 6.53 -28.20
C LYS A 81 -14.35 6.22 -27.05
N ASP A 82 -14.26 5.03 -26.48
CA ASP A 82 -15.17 4.57 -25.43
C ASP A 82 -14.46 4.48 -24.07
N PHE A 83 -15.24 4.58 -22.99
CA PHE A 83 -14.73 4.43 -21.62
C PHE A 83 -14.85 2.97 -21.17
N GLU A 84 -13.77 2.41 -20.64
CA GLU A 84 -13.72 1.07 -20.05
C GLU A 84 -13.45 1.18 -18.55
N THR A 85 -14.22 0.46 -17.74
CA THR A 85 -13.99 0.41 -16.28
C THR A 85 -12.73 -0.40 -15.98
N VAL A 86 -11.78 0.22 -15.27
CA VAL A 86 -10.51 -0.40 -14.88
C VAL A 86 -10.45 -0.72 -13.38
N GLY A 87 -11.35 -0.14 -12.58
CA GLY A 87 -11.39 -0.41 -11.15
C GLY A 87 -12.46 0.38 -10.41
N THR A 88 -12.44 0.26 -9.08
CA THR A 88 -13.34 0.98 -8.19
C THR A 88 -12.55 1.48 -6.99
N LEU A 89 -12.70 2.77 -6.67
CA LEU A 89 -12.03 3.38 -5.53
C LEU A 89 -12.61 2.86 -4.21
N LYS A 90 -11.72 2.64 -3.24
CA LYS A 90 -12.09 2.14 -1.91
C LYS A 90 -12.28 3.25 -0.90
N GLY A 91 -11.45 4.28 -0.94
CA GLY A 91 -11.53 5.44 -0.06
C GLY A 91 -11.32 5.07 1.41
N TYR A 92 -10.09 5.22 1.90
CA TYR A 92 -9.68 4.77 3.22
C TYR A 92 -9.56 5.89 4.25
N PHE A 93 -9.40 7.13 3.81
CA PHE A 93 -9.21 8.31 4.64
C PHE A 93 -10.40 9.25 4.51
N SER A 94 -10.66 10.05 5.54
CA SER A 94 -11.52 11.22 5.36
C SER A 94 -10.91 12.19 4.33
N PRO A 95 -11.70 13.01 3.63
CA PRO A 95 -11.19 13.95 2.63
C PRO A 95 -10.03 14.82 3.14
N THR A 96 -10.18 15.36 4.35
CA THR A 96 -9.16 16.20 4.97
C THR A 96 -7.90 15.42 5.34
N GLN A 97 -8.05 14.15 5.74
CA GLN A 97 -6.91 13.29 6.06
C GLN A 97 -6.14 12.92 4.79
N ALA A 98 -6.82 12.53 3.70
CA ALA A 98 -6.19 12.25 2.42
C ALA A 98 -5.36 13.43 1.92
N LYS A 99 -5.96 14.63 1.94
CA LYS A 99 -5.27 15.86 1.56
C LYS A 99 -4.02 16.12 2.41
N ARG A 100 -4.16 16.08 3.75
CA ARG A 100 -3.04 16.32 4.66
C ARG A 100 -1.94 15.28 4.54
N PHE A 101 -2.30 14.04 4.23
CA PHE A 101 -1.35 12.95 4.02
C PHE A 101 -0.48 13.23 2.79
N PHE A 102 -1.08 13.52 1.64
CA PHE A 102 -0.31 13.81 0.41
C PHE A 102 0.31 15.21 0.35
N GLU A 103 -0.08 16.14 1.23
CA GLU A 103 0.67 17.38 1.50
C GLU A 103 1.98 17.13 2.28
N LYS A 104 2.14 15.94 2.85
CA LYS A 104 3.30 15.55 3.67
C LYS A 104 4.12 14.44 3.00
N TYR A 105 3.48 13.48 2.37
CA TYR A 105 4.11 12.28 1.85
C TYR A 105 4.04 12.24 0.32
N ASP A 106 5.22 12.19 -0.32
CA ASP A 106 5.31 11.87 -1.75
C ASP A 106 5.30 10.36 -1.94
N LEU A 107 4.55 9.87 -2.92
CA LEU A 107 4.62 8.47 -3.34
C LEU A 107 5.76 8.32 -4.36
N LEU A 108 6.78 7.54 -4.01
CA LEU A 108 7.93 7.32 -4.89
C LEU A 108 7.76 6.10 -5.78
N LYS A 109 7.24 5.00 -5.22
CA LYS A 109 7.02 3.77 -5.97
C LYS A 109 5.94 2.93 -5.33
N HIS A 110 5.02 2.43 -6.16
CA HIS A 110 3.97 1.52 -5.77
C HIS A 110 4.13 0.18 -6.49
N CYS A 111 4.01 -0.90 -5.75
CA CYS A 111 3.75 -2.24 -6.25
C CYS A 111 2.24 -2.52 -6.09
N PRO A 112 1.47 -2.53 -7.20
CA PRO A 112 0.07 -2.93 -7.14
C PRO A 112 -0.05 -4.39 -6.72
N ASN A 113 -1.28 -4.81 -6.46
CA ASN A 113 -1.54 -6.16 -5.99
C ASN A 113 -1.00 -7.22 -6.98
N THR A 114 0.00 -7.98 -6.56
CA THR A 114 0.51 -9.10 -7.36
C THR A 114 -0.47 -10.26 -7.35
N HIS A 115 -0.18 -11.31 -8.14
CA HIS A 115 -1.01 -12.51 -8.17
C HIS A 115 -1.13 -13.17 -6.79
N SER A 116 -0.07 -13.17 -6.00
CA SER A 116 -0.06 -13.73 -4.64
C SER A 116 -0.83 -12.87 -3.62
N GLY A 117 -1.05 -11.59 -3.94
CA GLY A 117 -1.68 -10.60 -3.08
C GLY A 117 -0.72 -9.59 -2.43
N PHE A 118 0.58 -9.65 -2.76
CA PHE A 118 1.57 -8.72 -2.25
C PHE A 118 1.31 -7.32 -2.81
N SER A 119 1.45 -6.30 -1.96
CA SER A 119 1.44 -4.91 -2.37
C SER A 119 2.22 -4.09 -1.35
N ALA A 120 3.01 -3.15 -1.86
CA ALA A 120 3.80 -2.27 -1.03
C ALA A 120 4.00 -0.91 -1.71
N THR A 121 4.21 0.13 -0.91
CA THR A 121 4.42 1.49 -1.39
C THR A 121 5.57 2.15 -0.64
N LEU A 122 6.52 2.72 -1.38
CA LEU A 122 7.58 3.54 -0.83
C LEU A 122 7.13 5.00 -0.82
N PHE A 123 7.03 5.57 0.38
CA PHE A 123 6.71 6.98 0.61
C PHE A 123 7.95 7.76 1.05
N LYS A 124 7.95 9.05 0.70
CA LYS A 124 8.92 10.04 1.18
C LYS A 124 8.22 11.06 2.08
N ASP A 125 8.65 11.19 3.32
CA ASP A 125 8.20 12.26 4.23
C ASP A 125 8.93 13.57 3.89
N THR A 126 8.24 14.52 3.28
CA THR A 126 8.79 15.84 2.89
C THR A 126 9.11 16.74 4.08
N LYS A 127 8.70 16.34 5.29
CA LYS A 127 8.86 17.08 6.55
C LYS A 127 9.66 16.27 7.58
N ALA A 128 10.43 15.28 7.15
CA ALA A 128 11.26 14.48 8.03
C ALA A 128 12.36 15.31 8.70
N ASP A 129 12.60 15.02 9.98
CA ASP A 129 13.64 15.68 10.77
C ASP A 129 15.04 15.09 10.52
N SER A 130 15.13 13.96 9.79
CA SER A 130 16.39 13.31 9.42
C SER A 130 16.26 12.52 8.11
N LYS A 131 17.40 12.35 7.40
CA LYS A 131 17.46 11.52 6.19
C LYS A 131 17.06 10.06 6.43
N ASP A 132 17.37 9.51 7.60
CA ASP A 132 17.06 8.12 7.94
C ASP A 132 15.57 7.88 8.19
N SER A 133 14.79 8.94 8.51
CA SER A 133 13.33 8.88 8.68
C SER A 133 12.54 9.35 7.46
N GLU A 134 13.24 9.82 6.42
CA GLU A 134 12.67 10.42 5.22
C GLU A 134 11.93 9.41 4.34
N TYR A 135 12.29 8.12 4.39
CA TYR A 135 11.76 7.10 3.49
C TYR A 135 11.11 5.96 4.27
N THR A 136 9.88 5.60 3.90
CA THR A 136 9.15 4.51 4.53
C THR A 136 8.53 3.57 3.50
N LEU A 137 8.91 2.29 3.55
CA LEU A 137 8.27 1.21 2.80
C LEU A 137 7.07 0.68 3.60
N ALA A 138 5.87 0.92 3.11
CA ALA A 138 4.64 0.45 3.72
C ALA A 138 4.11 -0.79 2.98
N ILE A 139 4.00 -1.91 3.69
CA ILE A 139 3.56 -3.21 3.16
C ILE A 139 2.11 -3.45 3.59
N ARG A 140 1.24 -3.68 2.60
CA ARG A 140 -0.18 -3.91 2.82
C ARG A 140 -0.42 -5.30 3.40
N GLY A 141 -1.37 -5.42 4.32
CA GLY A 141 -1.89 -6.73 4.71
C GLY A 141 -2.94 -7.23 3.72
N THR A 142 -2.95 -8.53 3.44
CA THR A 142 -4.10 -9.22 2.86
C THR A 142 -4.97 -9.80 3.96
N GLU A 143 -6.27 -9.97 3.70
CA GLU A 143 -7.16 -10.65 4.64
C GLU A 143 -6.78 -12.13 4.75
N PHE A 144 -6.18 -12.50 5.87
CA PHE A 144 -6.04 -13.87 6.33
C PHE A 144 -6.69 -13.98 7.71
N LYS A 145 -7.34 -15.11 7.98
CA LYS A 145 -7.83 -15.40 9.33
C LYS A 145 -6.63 -15.68 10.25
N LEU A 146 -6.70 -15.25 11.50
CA LEU A 146 -5.61 -15.46 12.47
C LEU A 146 -5.29 -16.95 12.63
N GLU A 147 -6.30 -17.81 12.51
CA GLU A 147 -6.20 -19.27 12.49
C GLU A 147 -5.37 -19.77 11.30
N GLN A 148 -5.55 -19.21 10.11
CA GLN A 148 -4.76 -19.56 8.92
C GLN A 148 -3.28 -19.17 9.08
N ILE A 149 -3.01 -18.07 9.78
CA ILE A 149 -1.63 -17.65 10.07
C ILE A 149 -0.98 -18.58 11.11
N LYS A 150 -1.75 -19.07 12.09
CA LYS A 150 -1.26 -20.06 13.06
C LYS A 150 -1.02 -21.42 12.41
N ASP A 151 -1.92 -21.85 11.54
CA ASP A 151 -1.77 -23.09 10.76
C ASP A 151 -0.55 -23.00 9.85
N LEU A 152 -0.34 -21.86 9.17
CA LEU A 152 0.86 -21.60 8.37
C LEU A 152 2.16 -21.77 9.16
N ILE A 153 2.22 -21.21 10.37
CA ILE A 153 3.39 -21.30 11.24
C ILE A 153 3.61 -22.75 11.68
N ASN A 154 2.55 -23.47 12.07
CA ASN A 154 2.65 -24.86 12.49
C ASN A 154 3.01 -25.81 11.33
N ASP A 155 2.44 -25.59 10.14
CA ASP A 155 2.67 -26.39 8.94
C ASP A 155 4.09 -26.21 8.38
N TYR A 156 4.71 -25.03 8.54
CA TYR A 156 6.12 -24.82 8.24
C TYR A 156 7.04 -25.79 9.00
N TYR A 157 6.67 -26.15 10.24
CA TYR A 157 7.41 -27.15 11.01
C TYR A 157 7.02 -28.61 10.69
N ILE A 158 5.88 -28.85 10.02
CA ILE A 158 5.30 -30.19 9.82
C ILE A 158 5.33 -30.67 8.35
N GLY A 159 5.68 -29.81 7.38
CA GLY A 159 5.95 -30.21 5.99
C GLY A 159 4.70 -30.63 5.20
N THR A 160 3.57 -30.00 5.46
CA THR A 160 2.28 -30.25 4.79
C THR A 160 2.06 -29.27 3.63
N ASN A 161 1.67 -29.79 2.47
CA ASN A 161 1.35 -29.00 1.26
C ASN A 161 -0.05 -28.37 1.36
N ASN A 162 -0.14 -27.19 1.98
CA ASN A 162 -1.38 -26.43 2.08
C ASN A 162 -1.37 -25.23 1.11
N ASN A 163 -2.44 -25.04 0.33
CA ASN A 163 -2.53 -23.99 -0.70
C ASN A 163 -2.35 -22.56 -0.15
N ASP A 164 -2.67 -22.31 1.13
CA ASP A 164 -2.50 -21.01 1.77
C ASP A 164 -1.03 -20.70 2.12
N MET A 165 -0.20 -21.73 2.34
CA MET A 165 1.26 -21.58 2.55
C MET A 165 1.96 -21.12 1.28
N ASN A 166 1.55 -21.66 0.13
CA ASN A 166 2.06 -21.21 -1.16
C ASN A 166 1.85 -19.70 -1.33
N ARG A 167 0.69 -19.16 -0.92
CA ARG A 167 0.40 -17.72 -1.07
C ARG A 167 1.28 -16.82 -0.21
N VAL A 168 1.57 -17.17 1.05
CA VAL A 168 2.45 -16.34 1.89
C VAL A 168 3.91 -16.44 1.45
N ILE A 169 4.35 -17.63 1.03
CA ILE A 169 5.69 -17.84 0.45
C ILE A 169 5.81 -17.05 -0.86
N GLU A 170 4.80 -17.09 -1.73
CA GLU A 170 4.75 -16.31 -2.97
C GLU A 170 4.76 -14.80 -2.68
N GLN A 171 3.99 -14.31 -1.70
CA GLN A 171 4.03 -12.90 -1.30
C GLN A 171 5.41 -12.49 -0.76
N TYR A 172 6.09 -13.39 -0.04
CA TYR A 172 7.46 -13.16 0.39
C TYR A 172 8.42 -13.09 -0.80
N PHE A 173 8.31 -13.98 -1.79
CA PHE A 173 9.14 -13.90 -3.00
C PHE A 173 8.83 -12.65 -3.84
N ASP A 174 7.56 -12.30 -4.03
CA ASP A 174 7.15 -11.06 -4.70
C ASP A 174 7.73 -9.82 -4.01
N MET A 175 7.79 -9.83 -2.67
CA MET A 175 8.45 -8.79 -1.89
C MET A 175 9.95 -8.72 -2.16
N LEU A 176 10.65 -9.85 -2.21
CA LEU A 176 12.08 -9.89 -2.55
C LEU A 176 12.32 -9.39 -3.98
N PHE A 177 11.51 -9.82 -4.95
CA PHE A 177 11.60 -9.37 -6.34
C PHE A 177 11.35 -7.86 -6.47
N PHE A 178 10.30 -7.35 -5.82
CA PHE A 178 10.02 -5.91 -5.81
C PHE A 178 11.19 -5.13 -5.23
N TYR A 179 11.83 -5.63 -4.17
CA TYR A 179 13.02 -4.97 -3.65
C TYR A 179 14.20 -5.04 -4.60
N GLU A 180 14.62 -6.23 -5.03
CA GLU A 180 15.85 -6.41 -5.83
C GLU A 180 15.75 -5.74 -7.21
N GLU A 181 14.60 -5.85 -7.88
CA GLU A 181 14.43 -5.37 -9.25
C GLU A 181 13.96 -3.93 -9.33
N THR A 182 13.30 -3.42 -8.29
CA THR A 182 12.67 -2.10 -8.33
C THR A 182 13.19 -1.14 -7.27
N LEU A 183 13.06 -1.47 -5.98
CA LEU A 183 13.41 -0.52 -4.92
C LEU A 183 14.91 -0.29 -4.82
N LYS A 184 15.72 -1.35 -4.92
CA LYS A 184 17.17 -1.26 -4.78
C LYS A 184 17.82 -0.36 -5.85
N PRO A 185 17.51 -0.50 -7.16
CA PRO A 185 17.98 0.47 -8.16
C PRO A 185 17.51 1.90 -7.89
N LEU A 186 16.24 2.09 -7.53
CA LEU A 186 15.67 3.40 -7.21
C LEU A 186 16.37 4.05 -6.02
N MET A 187 16.64 3.27 -4.97
CA MET A 187 17.36 3.71 -3.78
C MET A 187 18.80 4.10 -4.11
N GLN A 188 19.48 3.33 -4.96
CA GLN A 188 20.83 3.67 -5.44
C GLN A 188 20.83 4.97 -6.25
N GLU A 189 19.90 5.13 -7.20
CA GLU A 189 19.76 6.34 -8.01
C GLU A 189 19.53 7.59 -7.14
N LYS A 190 18.67 7.46 -6.12
CA LYS A 190 18.30 8.56 -5.23
C LYS A 190 19.23 8.73 -4.02
N GLY A 191 20.26 7.89 -3.86
CA GLY A 191 21.18 7.92 -2.73
C GLY A 191 20.54 7.58 -1.38
N ILE A 192 19.48 6.77 -1.38
CA ILE A 192 18.77 6.30 -0.18
C ILE A 192 19.53 5.10 0.38
N THR A 193 20.07 5.24 1.59
CA THR A 193 20.86 4.19 2.25
C THR A 193 20.06 3.39 3.27
N LYS A 194 19.06 4.01 3.90
CA LYS A 194 18.19 3.37 4.87
C LYS A 194 16.74 3.77 4.70
N ILE A 195 15.84 2.88 5.10
CA ILE A 195 14.39 3.08 5.08
C ILE A 195 13.76 2.59 6.39
N ASN A 196 12.65 3.22 6.77
CA ASN A 196 11.71 2.62 7.70
C ASN A 196 10.87 1.57 6.96
N VAL A 197 10.46 0.51 7.66
CA VAL A 197 9.55 -0.49 7.09
C VAL A 197 8.38 -0.70 8.03
N ILE A 198 7.19 -0.72 7.44
CA ILE A 198 5.95 -0.73 8.19
C ILE A 198 4.92 -1.65 7.57
N GLY A 199 4.14 -2.34 8.40
CA GLY A 199 3.04 -3.15 7.92
C GLY A 199 1.98 -3.45 8.97
N HIS A 200 0.80 -3.80 8.48
CA HIS A 200 -0.35 -4.21 9.28
C HIS A 200 -0.79 -5.64 8.91
N SER A 201 -1.23 -6.43 9.89
CA SER A 201 -1.67 -7.82 9.71
C SER A 201 -0.59 -8.66 9.01
N LEU A 202 -0.88 -9.39 7.92
CA LEU A 202 0.15 -10.13 7.17
C LEU A 202 1.26 -9.21 6.65
N GLY A 203 0.95 -7.96 6.29
CA GLY A 203 1.96 -7.00 5.85
C GLY A 203 2.98 -6.70 6.95
N GLY A 204 2.56 -6.78 8.22
CA GLY A 204 3.45 -6.68 9.36
C GLY A 204 4.34 -7.92 9.55
N TYR A 205 3.88 -9.12 9.17
CA TYR A 205 4.72 -10.32 9.13
C TYR A 205 5.78 -10.22 8.03
N LEU A 206 5.37 -9.82 6.81
CA LEU A 206 6.29 -9.55 5.70
C LEU A 206 7.29 -8.44 6.04
N THR A 207 6.88 -7.42 6.80
CA THR A 207 7.77 -6.37 7.30
C THR A 207 8.90 -6.93 8.18
N GLN A 208 8.61 -7.91 9.04
CA GLN A 208 9.64 -8.57 9.86
C GLN A 208 10.58 -9.41 9.00
N LEU A 209 10.03 -10.19 8.05
CA LEU A 209 10.84 -10.97 7.11
C LEU A 209 11.74 -10.07 6.27
N PHE A 210 11.23 -8.94 5.77
CA PHE A 210 12.00 -7.96 5.02
C PHE A 210 13.18 -7.42 5.84
N ALA A 211 12.92 -7.07 7.10
CA ALA A 211 13.97 -6.55 7.98
C ALA A 211 15.06 -7.60 8.30
N LEU A 212 14.68 -8.89 8.38
CA LEU A 212 15.62 -10.00 8.56
C LEU A 212 16.43 -10.29 7.29
N SER A 213 15.81 -10.17 6.11
CA SER A 213 16.47 -10.41 4.82
C SER A 213 17.42 -9.27 4.44
N TYR A 214 17.12 -8.03 4.83
CA TYR A 214 17.89 -6.84 4.45
C TYR A 214 18.28 -5.94 5.62
N PRO A 215 18.92 -6.45 6.69
CA PRO A 215 19.13 -5.70 7.93
C PRO A 215 19.99 -4.45 7.78
N SER A 216 20.88 -4.39 6.78
CA SER A 216 21.80 -3.27 6.56
C SER A 216 21.12 -1.98 6.09
N ILE A 217 19.92 -2.07 5.52
CA ILE A 217 19.16 -0.92 4.98
C ILE A 217 17.99 -0.50 5.89
N ILE A 218 17.82 -1.14 7.05
CA ILE A 218 16.72 -0.84 7.95
C ILE A 218 17.13 0.28 8.91
N ASN A 219 16.29 1.31 8.99
CA ASN A 219 16.35 2.30 10.06
C ASN A 219 15.44 1.87 11.22
N GLU A 220 14.14 1.73 10.97
CA GLU A 220 13.16 1.35 11.99
C GLU A 220 12.08 0.43 11.44
N VAL A 221 11.51 -0.40 12.32
CA VAL A 221 10.47 -1.38 11.98
C VAL A 221 9.23 -1.11 12.81
N TYR A 222 8.07 -0.99 12.14
CA TYR A 222 6.78 -0.81 12.78
C TYR A 222 5.81 -1.90 12.32
N THR A 223 5.21 -2.62 13.27
CA THR A 223 4.24 -3.67 12.94
C THR A 223 2.99 -3.50 13.77
N TYR A 224 1.83 -3.66 13.12
CA TYR A 224 0.51 -3.46 13.73
C TYR A 224 -0.35 -4.71 13.54
N ASN A 225 -0.91 -5.22 14.62
CA ASN A 225 -1.80 -6.39 14.62
C ASN A 225 -1.19 -7.62 13.90
N THR A 226 0.13 -7.79 14.03
CA THR A 226 0.88 -8.92 13.47
C THR A 226 0.87 -10.07 14.47
N SER A 227 0.63 -11.29 14.00
CA SER A 227 0.88 -12.49 14.81
C SER A 227 2.39 -12.66 14.97
N LEU A 228 2.90 -12.52 16.20
CA LEU A 228 4.24 -12.94 16.56
C LEU A 228 4.22 -14.42 16.92
N GLU A 229 5.19 -15.16 16.41
CA GLU A 229 5.55 -16.45 16.99
C GLU A 229 6.25 -16.18 18.34
N SER A 230 5.52 -16.32 19.47
CA SER A 230 6.17 -16.36 20.77
C SER A 230 6.78 -17.75 20.94
N ARG A 231 8.07 -17.91 20.67
CA ARG A 231 8.79 -19.09 21.16
C ARG A 231 8.78 -19.02 22.69
N SER A 232 8.03 -19.91 23.34
CA SER A 232 8.34 -20.23 24.73
C SER A 232 9.71 -20.89 24.72
N VAL A 233 10.73 -20.17 25.18
CA VAL A 233 12.01 -20.79 25.50
C VAL A 233 11.74 -21.60 26.76
N ALA A 234 11.59 -22.92 26.59
CA ALA A 234 11.59 -23.89 27.66
C ALA A 234 12.92 -24.66 27.61
#